data_AF-A0A3N4JNS5-F1
#
_entry.id   AF-A0A3N4JNS5-F1
#
_cell.length_a   1.000
_cell.length_b   1.000
_cell.length_c   1.000
_cell.angle_alpha   90.00
_cell.angle_beta   90.00
_cell.angle_gamma   90.00
#
_symmetry.space_group_name_H-M   'P 1'
#
loop_
_entity.id
_entity.type
_entity.pdbx_description
1 polymer ?
#
loop_
_entity_poly.entity_id
_entity_poly.type
_entity_poly.pdbx_seq_one_letter_code
_entity_poly.pdbx_strand_id
1 'polypeptide(L)'
;MILSCTSLSSLLINPQRIHSFASDKILQVVMPSQLHECAAEWVHDMIVQARMEGIIPQGWRGTMRIRHSPTYNNFVGKYRGRQKEADLTIIPLVGPDRVKKAKFPSVVLESGWSETLAKLKGDARHWQVGSGQEVRVVLLVKFYQPNHQKRMRLDLFIKRARPGGPPREFERYPIFPAPEPPQQNPSISLDEFYAGDCPPTMDPEIRVPLDLVMLRVLAALEIRERGNIPAE
;
A
#
# COMPACT_ATOMS: atom_id res chain seq x y z
N MET A 1 36.75 0.33 -42.38
CA MET A 1 35.93 1.48 -42.80
C MET A 1 34.96 1.77 -41.66
N ILE A 2 35.12 2.94 -41.06
CA ILE A 2 34.40 3.40 -39.86
C ILE A 2 32.98 3.80 -40.26
N LEU A 3 31.98 3.37 -39.49
CA LEU A 3 30.80 4.18 -39.20
C LEU A 3 30.48 4.01 -37.70
N SER A 4 30.74 5.06 -36.93
CA SER A 4 30.13 5.28 -35.62
C SER A 4 28.80 6.00 -35.84
N CYS A 5 27.75 5.67 -35.09
CA CYS A 5 26.79 6.68 -34.66
C CYS A 5 26.09 6.25 -33.37
N THR A 6 26.02 7.24 -32.49
CA THR A 6 25.63 7.32 -31.08
C THR A 6 24.14 7.07 -30.81
N SER A 7 23.84 6.42 -29.67
CA SER A 7 22.87 6.86 -28.64
C SER A 7 22.42 5.67 -27.77
N LEU A 8 23.16 5.41 -26.68
CA LEU A 8 22.66 4.60 -25.57
C LEU A 8 22.07 5.57 -24.53
N SER A 9 20.81 5.92 -24.69
CA SER A 9 20.02 6.64 -23.69
C SER A 9 18.91 5.73 -23.16
N SER A 10 19.02 5.41 -21.87
CA SER A 10 17.95 5.00 -20.96
C SER A 10 17.05 3.83 -21.39
N LEU A 11 17.55 2.60 -21.25
CA LEU A 11 16.68 1.46 -20.90
C LEU A 11 16.65 1.36 -19.37
N LEU A 12 15.84 2.21 -18.73
CA LEU A 12 15.33 1.92 -17.40
C LEU A 12 14.35 0.76 -17.57
N ILE A 13 14.79 -0.43 -17.18
CA ILE A 13 13.96 -1.62 -17.15
C ILE A 13 12.88 -1.37 -16.08
N ASN A 14 11.73 -0.85 -16.50
CA ASN A 14 10.57 -0.74 -15.62
C ASN A 14 10.11 -2.15 -15.23
N PRO A 15 9.94 -2.46 -13.94
CA PRO A 15 9.43 -3.77 -13.53
C PRO A 15 8.02 -3.97 -14.09
N GLN A 16 7.86 -5.01 -14.92
CA GLN A 16 6.59 -5.39 -15.52
C GLN A 16 5.85 -6.32 -14.57
N ARG A 17 4.57 -6.05 -14.24
CA ARG A 17 3.72 -7.04 -13.56
C ARG A 17 3.08 -7.93 -14.62
N ILE A 18 3.26 -9.24 -14.48
CA ILE A 18 2.73 -10.23 -15.43
C ILE A 18 1.69 -11.06 -14.69
N HIS A 19 0.42 -10.88 -15.04
CA HIS A 19 -0.65 -11.77 -14.59
C HIS A 19 -0.94 -12.80 -15.70
N SER A 20 -0.81 -14.08 -15.35
CA SER A 20 -1.16 -15.22 -16.19
C SER A 20 -2.47 -15.83 -15.71
N PHE A 21 -3.55 -15.67 -16.48
CA PHE A 21 -4.80 -16.38 -16.26
C PHE A 21 -4.79 -17.67 -17.08
N ALA A 22 -4.43 -18.79 -16.42
CA ALA A 22 -4.19 -20.08 -17.09
C ALA A 22 -5.42 -20.65 -17.82
N SER A 23 -6.64 -20.23 -17.47
CA SER A 23 -7.86 -20.66 -18.15
C SER A 23 -8.07 -20.01 -19.52
N ASP A 24 -7.53 -18.80 -19.74
CA ASP A 24 -7.96 -17.94 -20.84
C ASP A 24 -6.86 -17.65 -21.87
N LYS A 25 -5.62 -18.13 -21.65
CA LYS A 25 -4.43 -17.83 -22.48
C LYS A 25 -4.17 -16.33 -22.70
N ILE A 26 -4.63 -15.48 -21.77
CA ILE A 26 -4.39 -14.03 -21.81
C ILE A 26 -3.21 -13.70 -20.89
N LEU A 27 -2.21 -13.03 -21.46
CA LEU A 27 -1.12 -12.38 -20.73
C LEU A 27 -1.51 -10.92 -20.48
N GLN A 28 -1.79 -10.55 -19.24
CA GLN A 28 -1.98 -9.15 -18.89
C GLN A 28 -0.68 -8.61 -18.30
N VAL A 29 -0.01 -7.73 -19.06
CA VAL A 29 1.11 -6.94 -18.56
C VAL A 29 0.55 -5.63 -18.01
N VAL A 30 0.69 -5.43 -16.71
CA VAL A 30 0.31 -4.17 -16.05
C VAL A 30 1.59 -3.42 -15.74
N MET A 31 1.77 -2.27 -16.40
CA MET A 31 2.86 -1.35 -16.07
C MET A 31 2.39 -0.45 -14.93
N PRO A 32 3.05 -0.50 -13.76
CA PRO A 32 2.79 0.48 -12.73
C PRO A 32 3.14 1.86 -13.29
N SER A 33 2.39 2.85 -12.83
CA SER A 33 2.44 4.19 -13.38
C SER A 33 2.78 5.17 -12.26
N GLN A 34 3.40 6.32 -12.52
CA GLN A 34 3.89 7.19 -11.43
C GLN A 34 2.76 7.58 -10.43
N LEU A 35 1.59 7.98 -10.93
CA LEU A 35 0.36 8.15 -10.13
C LEU A 35 -0.01 6.95 -9.23
N HIS A 36 0.24 5.73 -9.69
CA HIS A 36 -0.02 4.52 -8.91
C HIS A 36 1.06 4.34 -7.82
N GLU A 37 2.33 4.57 -8.17
CA GLU A 37 3.47 4.42 -7.26
C GLU A 37 3.54 5.50 -6.17
N CYS A 38 2.97 6.70 -6.39
CA CYS A 38 3.01 7.78 -5.40
C CYS A 38 2.35 7.43 -4.06
N ALA A 39 1.43 6.46 -4.07
CA ALA A 39 0.85 5.92 -2.83
C ALA A 39 1.89 5.14 -2.00
N ALA A 40 2.77 4.38 -2.65
CA ALA A 40 3.83 3.63 -2.00
C ALA A 40 4.94 4.57 -1.51
N GLU A 41 5.29 5.58 -2.32
CA GLU A 41 6.19 6.67 -1.92
C GLU A 41 5.68 7.37 -0.66
N TRP A 42 4.40 7.76 -0.63
CA TRP A 42 3.78 8.37 0.55
C TRP A 42 3.96 7.51 1.81
N VAL A 43 3.65 6.21 1.76
CA VAL A 43 3.82 5.33 2.93
C VAL A 43 5.29 5.23 3.35
N HIS A 44 6.21 5.16 2.39
CA HIS A 44 7.64 5.14 2.68
C HIS A 44 8.09 6.42 3.41
N ASP A 45 7.66 7.58 2.94
CA ASP A 45 8.01 8.87 3.54
C ASP A 45 7.43 9.02 4.95
N MET A 46 6.21 8.53 5.21
CA MET A 46 5.65 8.50 6.56
C MET A 46 6.52 7.69 7.52
N ILE A 47 7.04 6.55 7.07
CA ILE A 47 7.94 5.71 7.89
C ILE A 47 9.28 6.41 8.10
N VAL A 48 9.86 7.02 7.05
CA VAL A 48 11.14 7.73 7.16
C VAL A 48 11.02 8.91 8.11
N GLN A 49 9.99 9.74 7.94
CA GLN A 49 9.76 10.90 8.79
C GLN A 49 9.54 10.49 10.25
N ALA A 50 8.69 9.49 10.51
CA ALA A 50 8.47 8.99 11.86
C ALA A 50 9.74 8.40 12.49
N ARG A 51 10.69 7.87 11.70
CA ARG A 51 12.02 7.48 12.21
C ARG A 51 12.90 8.69 12.53
N MET A 52 12.90 9.72 11.69
CA MET A 52 13.67 10.94 11.92
C MET A 52 13.18 11.71 13.15
N GLU A 53 11.88 11.71 13.39
CA GLU A 53 11.24 12.33 14.56
C GLU A 53 11.36 11.49 15.84
N GLY A 54 11.95 10.28 15.75
CA GLY A 54 12.12 9.38 16.89
C GLY A 54 10.83 8.68 17.35
N ILE A 55 9.73 8.79 16.60
CA ILE A 55 8.46 8.08 16.87
C ILE A 55 8.68 6.57 16.68
N ILE A 56 9.28 6.15 15.57
CA ILE A 56 9.64 4.76 15.34
C ILE A 56 10.98 4.45 16.02
N PRO A 57 11.05 3.51 16.99
CA PRO A 57 12.29 3.18 17.69
C PRO A 57 13.38 2.64 16.76
N GLN A 58 14.65 2.87 17.11
CA GLN A 58 15.80 2.45 16.30
C GLN A 58 15.81 0.95 15.98
N GLY A 59 15.37 0.10 16.93
CA GLY A 59 15.32 -1.35 16.76
C GLY A 59 14.36 -1.83 15.66
N TRP A 60 13.40 -1.00 15.22
CA TRP A 60 12.36 -1.38 14.26
C TRP A 60 12.94 -1.81 12.89
N ARG A 61 14.05 -1.21 12.47
CA ARG A 61 14.73 -1.54 11.20
C ARG A 61 15.16 -3.02 11.16
N GLY A 62 15.58 -3.56 12.30
CA GLY A 62 16.01 -4.95 12.42
C GLY A 62 14.87 -5.94 12.30
N THR A 63 13.67 -5.55 12.75
CA THR A 63 12.51 -6.42 12.99
C THR A 63 11.40 -6.28 11.95
N MET A 64 11.55 -5.42 10.94
CA MET A 64 10.57 -5.22 9.88
C MET A 64 11.19 -5.32 8.47
N ARG A 65 10.41 -5.72 7.47
CA ARG A 65 10.78 -5.63 6.05
C ARG A 65 9.69 -4.93 5.26
N ILE A 66 10.09 -4.00 4.40
CA ILE A 66 9.20 -3.34 3.43
C ILE A 66 9.50 -3.94 2.05
N ARG A 67 8.48 -4.38 1.32
CA ARG A 67 8.62 -5.02 0.00
C ARG A 67 7.53 -4.53 -0.95
N HIS A 68 7.93 -4.26 -2.18
CA HIS A 68 7.03 -3.89 -3.28
C HIS A 68 6.65 -5.13 -4.09
N SER A 69 5.36 -5.30 -4.40
CA SER A 69 4.85 -6.37 -5.27
C SER A 69 5.23 -7.82 -4.91
N PRO A 70 5.38 -8.24 -3.63
CA PRO A 70 5.57 -9.66 -3.34
C PRO A 70 4.28 -10.45 -3.54
N THR A 71 4.44 -11.65 -4.09
CA THR A 71 3.35 -12.59 -4.33
C THR A 71 3.08 -13.47 -3.10
N TYR A 72 1.83 -13.57 -2.67
CA TYR A 72 1.35 -14.48 -1.63
C TYR A 72 0.32 -15.45 -2.20
N ASN A 73 0.42 -16.73 -1.84
CA ASN A 73 -0.44 -17.81 -2.35
C ASN A 73 -0.84 -18.83 -1.26
N ASN A 74 -0.50 -18.53 -0.01
CA ASN A 74 -0.71 -19.37 1.17
C ASN A 74 -2.03 -19.06 1.91
N PHE A 75 -3.02 -18.47 1.20
CA PHE A 75 -4.32 -18.09 1.77
C PHE A 75 -5.15 -19.30 2.22
N VAL A 76 -6.08 -19.06 3.14
CA VAL A 76 -6.94 -20.07 3.78
C VAL A 76 -8.43 -19.83 3.49
N GLY A 77 -9.27 -20.78 3.95
CA GLY A 77 -10.73 -20.71 3.80
C GLY A 77 -11.16 -20.61 2.34
N LYS A 78 -12.15 -19.74 2.06
CA LYS A 78 -12.66 -19.50 0.69
C LYS A 78 -11.64 -18.89 -0.28
N TYR A 79 -10.50 -18.45 0.22
CA TYR A 79 -9.40 -17.90 -0.58
C TYR A 79 -8.27 -18.90 -0.81
N ARG A 80 -8.39 -20.15 -0.32
CA ARG A 80 -7.41 -21.21 -0.55
C ARG A 80 -7.14 -21.40 -2.05
N GLY A 81 -5.86 -21.51 -2.41
CA GLY A 81 -5.41 -21.68 -3.79
C GLY A 81 -5.42 -20.39 -4.63
N ARG A 82 -5.89 -19.26 -4.08
CA ARG A 82 -5.75 -17.96 -4.72
C ARG A 82 -4.35 -17.39 -4.49
N GLN A 83 -3.98 -16.46 -5.36
CA GLN A 83 -2.75 -15.69 -5.28
C GLN A 83 -3.08 -14.19 -5.26
N LYS A 84 -2.24 -13.40 -4.60
CA LYS A 84 -2.35 -11.94 -4.61
C LYS A 84 -0.98 -11.28 -4.47
N GLU A 85 -0.86 -10.13 -5.10
CA GLU A 85 0.26 -9.20 -4.99
C GLU A 85 -0.28 -7.87 -4.50
N ALA A 86 0.45 -7.24 -3.60
CA ALA A 86 0.14 -5.91 -3.08
C ALA A 86 1.18 -4.93 -3.59
N ASP A 87 0.80 -3.66 -3.76
CA ASP A 87 1.72 -2.62 -4.21
C ASP A 87 2.88 -2.43 -3.24
N LEU A 88 2.55 -2.36 -1.94
CA LEU A 88 3.51 -2.32 -0.85
C LEU A 88 3.07 -3.27 0.27
N THR A 89 4.05 -3.92 0.88
CA THR A 89 3.84 -4.75 2.06
C THR A 89 4.85 -4.43 3.15
N ILE A 90 4.40 -4.48 4.39
CA ILE A 90 5.21 -4.31 5.58
C ILE A 90 5.09 -5.60 6.39
N ILE A 91 6.22 -6.28 6.56
CA ILE A 91 6.29 -7.67 6.99
C ILE A 91 7.09 -7.73 8.30
N PRO A 92 6.47 -8.09 9.43
CA PRO A 92 7.18 -8.25 10.68
C PRO A 92 8.06 -9.50 10.62
N LEU A 93 9.21 -9.41 11.29
CA LEU A 93 9.99 -10.59 11.62
C LEU A 93 9.48 -11.18 12.92
N VAL A 94 9.34 -12.50 12.96
CA VAL A 94 8.69 -13.27 14.02
C VAL A 94 9.63 -14.27 14.67
N GLY A 95 9.22 -14.75 15.84
CA GLY A 95 10.00 -15.66 16.67
C GLY A 95 10.98 -14.95 17.60
N PRO A 96 11.60 -15.68 18.55
CA PRO A 96 12.42 -15.09 19.62
C PRO A 96 13.56 -14.20 19.09
N ASP A 97 14.25 -14.66 18.05
CA ASP A 97 15.43 -13.97 17.51
C ASP A 97 15.08 -12.98 16.38
N ARG A 98 13.79 -12.85 16.01
CA ARG A 98 13.32 -11.97 14.93
C ARG A 98 14.07 -12.17 13.60
N VAL A 99 14.38 -13.41 13.23
CA VAL A 99 15.09 -13.75 11.99
C VAL A 99 14.20 -14.33 10.88
N LYS A 100 12.96 -14.71 11.19
CA LYS A 100 12.01 -15.30 10.22
C LYS A 100 10.99 -14.25 9.82
N LYS A 101 10.63 -14.17 8.53
CA LYS A 101 9.49 -13.35 8.10
C LYS A 101 8.18 -14.00 8.56
N ALA A 102 7.20 -13.18 8.92
CA ALA A 102 5.82 -13.63 9.04
C ALA A 102 5.33 -14.24 7.70
N LYS A 103 4.34 -15.13 7.78
CA LYS A 103 3.75 -15.80 6.61
C LYS A 103 2.94 -14.83 5.74
N PHE A 104 2.40 -13.79 6.35
CA PHE A 104 1.70 -12.69 5.72
C PHE A 104 2.29 -11.36 6.18
N PRO A 105 2.15 -10.28 5.39
CA PRO A 105 2.44 -8.95 5.87
C PRO A 105 1.42 -8.54 6.92
N SER A 106 1.78 -7.63 7.81
CA SER A 106 0.84 -7.05 8.79
C SER A 106 0.12 -5.83 8.22
N VAL A 107 0.79 -5.07 7.35
CA VAL A 107 0.24 -3.91 6.64
C VAL A 107 0.43 -4.08 5.15
N VAL A 108 -0.63 -3.80 4.40
CA VAL A 108 -0.67 -3.82 2.94
C VAL A 108 -1.17 -2.48 2.42
N LEU A 109 -0.57 -2.00 1.34
CA LEU A 109 -1.11 -0.94 0.49
C LEU A 109 -1.56 -1.54 -0.84
N GLU A 110 -2.75 -1.13 -1.28
CA GLU A 110 -3.24 -1.30 -2.64
C GLU A 110 -3.68 0.06 -3.16
N SER A 111 -3.27 0.39 -4.36
CA SER A 111 -3.68 1.58 -5.09
C SER A 111 -4.46 1.15 -6.33
N GLY A 112 -5.54 1.87 -6.63
CA GLY A 112 -6.42 1.49 -7.73
C GLY A 112 -6.81 2.68 -8.58
N TRP A 113 -6.49 2.59 -9.87
CA TRP A 113 -6.91 3.54 -10.89
C TRP A 113 -8.13 3.03 -11.63
N SER A 114 -7.96 1.91 -12.33
CA SER A 114 -8.96 1.29 -13.20
C SER A 114 -9.96 0.44 -12.41
N GLU A 115 -9.54 -0.03 -11.23
CA GLU A 115 -10.29 -0.89 -10.35
C GLU A 115 -11.49 -0.14 -9.76
N THR A 116 -12.64 -0.81 -9.74
CA THR A 116 -13.80 -0.29 -9.01
C THR A 116 -13.53 -0.31 -7.51
N LEU A 117 -14.16 0.60 -6.77
CA LEU A 117 -14.05 0.62 -5.31
C LEU A 117 -14.54 -0.71 -4.69
N ALA A 118 -15.56 -1.34 -5.28
CA ALA A 118 -16.05 -2.65 -4.84
C ALA A 118 -14.97 -3.73 -4.96
N LYS A 119 -14.19 -3.74 -6.06
CA LYS A 119 -13.06 -4.66 -6.25
C LYS A 119 -11.98 -4.43 -5.22
N LEU A 120 -11.53 -3.18 -5.00
CA LEU A 120 -10.52 -2.84 -3.98
C LEU A 120 -10.97 -3.22 -2.56
N LYS A 121 -12.25 -3.00 -2.22
CA LYS A 121 -12.80 -3.46 -0.94
C LYS A 121 -12.84 -4.99 -0.84
N GLY A 122 -13.08 -5.67 -1.96
CA GLY A 122 -12.95 -7.12 -2.08
C GLY A 122 -11.52 -7.61 -1.87
N ASP A 123 -10.54 -6.88 -2.41
CA ASP A 123 -9.12 -7.15 -2.24
C ASP A 123 -8.67 -6.99 -0.79
N ALA A 124 -9.12 -5.96 -0.08
CA ALA A 124 -8.87 -5.83 1.37
C ALA A 124 -9.49 -7.00 2.16
N ARG A 125 -10.71 -7.43 1.80
CA ARG A 125 -11.32 -8.63 2.42
C ARG A 125 -10.53 -9.90 2.11
N HIS A 126 -9.99 -10.04 0.90
CA HIS A 126 -9.13 -11.17 0.52
C HIS A 126 -7.87 -11.20 1.39
N TRP A 127 -7.15 -10.09 1.51
CA TRP A 127 -5.98 -10.00 2.39
C TRP A 127 -6.31 -10.38 3.82
N GLN A 128 -7.33 -9.78 4.42
CA GLN A 128 -7.63 -9.97 5.84
C GLN A 128 -8.24 -11.35 6.13
N VAL A 129 -9.31 -11.73 5.45
CA VAL A 129 -9.98 -13.02 5.72
C VAL A 129 -9.15 -14.19 5.19
N GLY A 130 -8.52 -14.03 4.02
CA GLY A 130 -7.68 -15.07 3.43
C GLY A 130 -6.40 -15.34 4.21
N SER A 131 -5.87 -14.35 4.94
CA SER A 131 -4.70 -14.55 5.81
C SER A 131 -5.05 -15.01 7.22
N GLY A 132 -6.33 -15.30 7.52
CA GLY A 132 -6.75 -15.60 8.89
C GLY A 132 -6.60 -14.40 9.85
N GLN A 133 -6.74 -13.18 9.32
CA GLN A 133 -6.54 -11.90 10.00
C GLN A 133 -5.08 -11.56 10.33
N GLU A 134 -4.08 -12.27 9.79
CA GLU A 134 -2.66 -11.89 9.98
C GLU A 134 -2.35 -10.51 9.35
N VAL A 135 -2.97 -10.18 8.22
CA VAL A 135 -2.95 -8.80 7.69
C VAL A 135 -3.87 -7.92 8.56
N ARG A 136 -3.28 -7.05 9.38
CA ARG A 136 -4.00 -6.15 10.30
C ARG A 136 -4.55 -4.93 9.60
N VAL A 137 -3.76 -4.28 8.75
CA VAL A 137 -4.13 -3.01 8.11
C VAL A 137 -4.04 -3.15 6.61
N VAL A 138 -5.12 -2.78 5.91
CA VAL A 138 -5.11 -2.58 4.46
C VAL A 138 -5.40 -1.12 4.16
N LEU A 139 -4.42 -0.44 3.58
CA LEU A 139 -4.54 0.90 3.01
C LEU A 139 -5.00 0.75 1.56
N LEU A 140 -6.10 1.39 1.19
CA LEU A 140 -6.61 1.44 -0.18
C LEU A 140 -6.60 2.88 -0.68
N VAL A 141 -5.76 3.19 -1.66
CA VAL A 141 -5.72 4.51 -2.30
C VAL A 141 -6.48 4.45 -3.61
N LYS A 142 -7.70 5.01 -3.64
CA LYS A 142 -8.59 4.97 -4.80
C LYS A 142 -8.56 6.29 -5.56
N PHE A 143 -7.96 6.26 -6.74
CA PHE A 143 -8.04 7.34 -7.72
C PHE A 143 -9.28 7.15 -8.60
N TYR A 144 -10.07 8.20 -8.78
CA TYR A 144 -11.23 8.16 -9.68
C TYR A 144 -10.88 8.75 -11.04
N GLN A 145 -11.52 8.23 -12.10
CA GLN A 145 -11.35 8.76 -13.45
C GLN A 145 -11.69 10.26 -13.50
N PRO A 146 -10.98 11.04 -14.34
CA PRO A 146 -11.26 12.45 -14.51
C PRO A 146 -12.66 12.67 -15.05
N ASN A 147 -13.34 13.70 -14.56
CA ASN A 147 -14.60 14.15 -15.16
C ASN A 147 -14.36 14.94 -16.47
N HIS A 148 -15.42 15.46 -17.09
CA HIS A 148 -15.32 16.27 -18.33
C HIS A 148 -14.46 17.54 -18.19
N GLN A 149 -14.26 18.03 -16.97
CA GLN A 149 -13.40 19.18 -16.65
C GLN A 149 -11.97 18.75 -16.27
N LYS A 150 -11.61 17.48 -16.53
CA LYS A 150 -10.35 16.85 -16.13
C LYS A 150 -10.10 16.82 -14.62
N ARG A 151 -11.14 17.00 -13.80
CA ARG A 151 -11.02 16.96 -12.34
C ARG A 151 -11.03 15.54 -11.83
N MET A 152 -10.08 15.21 -10.97
CA MET A 152 -9.86 13.88 -10.43
C MET A 152 -10.05 13.83 -8.93
N ARG A 153 -10.89 12.90 -8.46
CA ARG A 153 -11.07 12.63 -7.03
C ARG A 153 -10.07 11.57 -6.56
N LEU A 154 -9.79 11.61 -5.26
CA LEU A 154 -8.95 10.64 -4.56
C LEU A 154 -9.48 10.42 -3.15
N ASP A 155 -9.67 9.16 -2.79
CA ASP A 155 -9.98 8.76 -1.41
C ASP A 155 -8.90 7.78 -0.91
N LEU A 156 -8.50 7.93 0.35
CA LEU A 156 -7.84 6.88 1.11
C LEU A 156 -8.92 6.14 1.92
N PHE A 157 -8.89 4.81 1.87
CA PHE A 157 -9.64 3.97 2.80
C PHE A 157 -8.68 3.15 3.65
N ILE A 158 -9.00 2.98 4.94
CA ILE A 158 -8.25 2.11 5.83
C ILE A 158 -9.19 1.03 6.35
N LYS A 159 -8.76 -0.22 6.22
CA LYS A 159 -9.45 -1.37 6.79
C LYS A 159 -8.58 -1.99 7.86
N ARG A 160 -9.13 -2.11 9.07
CA ARG A 160 -8.46 -2.75 10.20
C ARG A 160 -9.09 -4.09 10.54
N ALA A 161 -8.25 -5.07 10.86
CA ALA A 161 -8.61 -6.36 11.41
C ALA A 161 -8.03 -6.50 12.80
N ARG A 162 -8.78 -7.13 13.70
CA ARG A 162 -8.29 -7.58 15.00
C ARG A 162 -8.34 -9.11 15.04
N PRO A 163 -7.34 -9.78 15.63
CA PRO A 163 -7.40 -11.23 15.79
C PRO A 163 -8.65 -11.59 16.61
N GLY A 164 -9.47 -12.53 16.10
CA GLY A 164 -10.71 -12.95 16.75
C GLY A 164 -11.83 -11.90 16.81
N GLY A 165 -11.62 -10.70 16.28
CA GLY A 165 -12.62 -9.62 16.27
C GLY A 165 -13.51 -9.62 15.03
N PRO A 166 -14.71 -9.01 15.11
CA PRO A 166 -15.58 -8.87 13.96
C PRO A 166 -14.93 -7.98 12.88
N PRO A 167 -15.28 -8.16 11.59
CA PRO A 167 -14.86 -7.25 10.53
C PRO A 167 -15.26 -5.81 10.85
N ARG A 168 -14.31 -4.90 10.70
CA ARG A 168 -14.43 -3.50 11.13
C ARG A 168 -14.78 -2.63 9.94
N GLU A 169 -15.66 -1.64 10.02
CA GLU A 169 -15.98 -0.83 8.83
C GLU A 169 -14.74 -0.12 8.24
N PHE A 170 -14.80 0.19 6.94
CA PHE A 170 -13.75 0.99 6.31
C PHE A 170 -13.79 2.42 6.83
N GLU A 171 -12.64 2.90 7.31
CA GLU A 171 -12.43 4.33 7.54
C GLU A 171 -12.18 4.99 6.19
N ARG A 172 -12.78 6.17 5.94
CA ARG A 172 -12.65 6.92 4.68
C ARG A 172 -12.08 8.30 4.95
N TYR A 173 -11.08 8.67 4.15
CA TYR A 173 -10.41 9.96 4.17
C TYR A 173 -10.41 10.53 2.75
N PRO A 174 -11.28 11.52 2.45
CA PRO A 174 -11.21 12.26 1.19
C PRO A 174 -9.87 13.01 1.11
N ILE A 175 -9.15 12.82 0.01
CA ILE A 175 -7.91 13.55 -0.28
C ILE A 175 -8.19 14.67 -1.26
N PHE A 176 -8.96 14.35 -2.32
CA PHE A 176 -9.54 15.28 -3.29
C PHE A 176 -11.04 14.98 -3.49
N PRO A 177 -11.93 15.95 -3.19
CA PRO A 177 -11.64 17.25 -2.59
C PRO A 177 -11.09 17.13 -1.16
N ALA A 178 -10.34 18.15 -0.72
CA ALA A 178 -9.91 18.22 0.67
C ALA A 178 -11.13 18.53 1.56
N PRO A 179 -11.33 17.82 2.68
CA PRO A 179 -12.47 18.08 3.56
C PRO A 179 -12.31 19.42 4.28
N GLU A 180 -13.42 20.13 4.45
CA GLU A 180 -13.54 21.31 5.31
C GLU A 180 -14.55 21.03 6.43
N PRO A 181 -14.14 21.05 7.71
CA PRO A 181 -12.77 21.29 8.20
C PRO A 181 -11.80 20.14 7.90
N PRO A 182 -10.48 20.39 7.96
CA PRO A 182 -9.47 19.35 7.76
C PRO A 182 -9.67 18.16 8.72
N GLN A 183 -9.59 16.95 8.17
CA GLN A 183 -9.64 15.72 8.98
C GLN A 183 -8.31 15.48 9.69
N GLN A 184 -8.38 14.90 10.89
CA GLN A 184 -7.19 14.44 11.61
C GLN A 184 -6.49 13.30 10.86
N ASN A 185 -5.16 13.35 10.83
CA ASN A 185 -4.36 12.29 10.25
C ASN A 185 -4.60 10.94 10.97
N PRO A 186 -4.89 9.84 10.24
CA PRO A 186 -4.90 8.51 10.83
C PRO A 186 -3.50 8.09 11.28
N SER A 187 -3.42 6.97 11.97
CA SER A 187 -2.13 6.37 12.35
C SER A 187 -2.17 4.85 12.29
N ILE A 188 -0.99 4.23 12.22
CA ILE A 188 -0.80 2.79 12.39
C ILE A 188 0.00 2.58 13.67
N SER A 189 -0.49 1.75 14.59
CA SER A 189 0.25 1.45 15.82
C SER A 189 1.37 0.43 15.59
N LEU A 190 2.36 0.38 16.48
CA LEU A 190 3.36 -0.69 16.46
C LEU A 190 2.71 -2.07 16.68
N ASP A 191 1.67 -2.17 17.50
CA ASP A 191 0.86 -3.40 17.61
C ASP A 191 0.33 -3.88 16.24
N GLU A 192 -0.21 -2.95 15.44
CA GLU A 192 -0.70 -3.23 14.09
C GLU A 192 0.44 -3.64 13.16
N PHE A 193 1.59 -2.95 13.20
CA PHE A 193 2.77 -3.33 12.41
C PHE A 193 3.34 -4.70 12.78
N TYR A 194 3.25 -5.11 14.03
CA TYR A 194 3.74 -6.42 14.48
C TYR A 194 2.65 -7.50 14.52
N ALA A 195 1.45 -7.18 14.07
CA ALA A 195 0.30 -8.06 14.16
C ALA A 195 0.04 -8.63 15.57
N GLY A 196 0.32 -7.85 16.61
CA GLY A 196 0.17 -8.26 18.02
C GLY A 196 1.43 -8.85 18.67
N ASP A 197 2.48 -9.13 17.90
CA ASP A 197 3.76 -9.67 18.39
C ASP A 197 4.81 -8.55 18.48
N CYS A 198 4.46 -7.43 19.11
CA CYS A 198 5.37 -6.30 19.29
C CYS A 198 6.55 -6.71 20.20
N PRO A 199 7.82 -6.43 19.83
CA PRO A 199 8.96 -6.74 20.69
C PRO A 199 8.82 -6.09 22.08
N PRO A 200 9.20 -6.76 23.18
CA PRO A 200 9.11 -6.20 24.53
C PRO A 200 9.89 -4.90 24.75
N THR A 201 10.87 -4.62 23.87
CA THR A 201 11.68 -3.39 23.88
C THR A 201 11.00 -2.21 23.18
N MET A 202 9.79 -2.38 22.64
CA MET A 202 9.02 -1.35 21.96
C MET A 202 7.62 -1.24 22.55
N ASP A 203 7.13 -0.02 22.69
CA ASP A 203 5.77 0.23 23.16
C ASP A 203 4.76 -0.02 22.01
N PRO A 204 3.85 -1.00 22.13
CA PRO A 204 2.85 -1.31 21.10
C PRO A 204 1.88 -0.15 20.83
N GLU A 205 1.70 0.78 21.76
CA GLU A 205 0.79 1.93 21.63
C GLU A 205 1.38 3.11 20.86
N ILE A 206 2.68 3.08 20.53
CA ILE A 206 3.30 4.06 19.62
C ILE A 206 2.54 4.06 18.29
N ARG A 207 2.17 5.25 17.83
CA ARG A 207 1.36 5.47 16.62
C ARG A 207 2.17 6.25 15.60
N VAL A 208 2.38 5.64 14.44
CA VAL A 208 2.98 6.28 13.27
C VAL A 208 1.89 7.07 12.54
N PRO A 209 1.96 8.40 12.49
CA PRO A 209 0.97 9.21 11.78
C PRO A 209 1.06 8.98 10.27
N LEU A 210 -0.09 9.01 9.61
CA LEU A 210 -0.25 8.96 8.17
C LEU A 210 -0.69 10.34 7.70
N ASP A 211 0.26 11.19 7.29
CA ASP A 211 -0.01 12.56 6.88
C ASP A 211 -0.79 12.61 5.56
N LEU A 212 -2.07 13.00 5.67
CA LEU A 212 -2.97 13.14 4.52
C LEU A 212 -2.59 14.33 3.64
N VAL A 213 -1.90 15.34 4.19
CA VAL A 213 -1.40 16.48 3.42
C VAL A 213 -0.27 16.04 2.50
N MET A 214 0.66 15.21 2.99
CA MET A 214 1.74 14.67 2.16
C MET A 214 1.18 13.83 1.00
N LEU A 215 0.21 12.94 1.27
CA LEU A 215 -0.46 12.18 0.20
C LEU A 215 -1.11 13.10 -0.84
N ARG A 216 -1.73 14.20 -0.38
CA ARG A 216 -2.33 15.22 -1.24
C ARG A 216 -1.26 15.88 -2.13
N VAL A 217 -0.12 16.27 -1.57
CA VAL A 217 0.97 16.92 -2.33
C VAL A 217 1.51 15.99 -3.42
N LEU A 218 1.89 14.77 -3.05
CA LEU A 218 2.43 13.77 -3.99
C LEU A 218 1.42 13.42 -5.09
N ALA A 219 0.17 13.13 -4.72
CA ALA A 219 -0.86 12.83 -5.69
C ALA A 219 -1.18 14.03 -6.60
N ALA A 220 -1.17 15.27 -6.08
CA ALA A 220 -1.44 16.45 -6.89
C ALA A 220 -0.37 16.67 -7.97
N LEU A 221 0.90 16.37 -7.68
CA LEU A 221 1.99 16.43 -8.65
C LEU A 221 1.71 15.47 -9.81
N GLU A 222 1.50 14.20 -9.49
CA GLU A 222 1.25 13.13 -10.46
C GLU A 222 -0.02 13.32 -11.30
N ILE A 223 -1.08 13.85 -10.69
CA ILE A 223 -2.32 14.18 -11.39
C ILE A 223 -2.08 15.26 -12.45
N ARG A 224 -1.30 16.30 -12.11
CA ARG A 224 -0.98 17.41 -13.01
C ARG A 224 -0.02 16.99 -14.12
N GLU A 225 0.97 16.15 -13.84
CA GLU A 225 1.87 15.59 -14.86
C GLU A 225 1.11 14.81 -15.96
N ARG A 226 -0.05 14.24 -15.61
CA ARG A 226 -0.97 13.58 -16.56
C ARG A 226 -1.92 14.53 -17.29
N GLY A 227 -1.79 15.83 -17.10
CA GLY A 227 -2.67 16.84 -17.69
C GLY A 227 -4.09 16.87 -17.09
N ASN A 228 -4.26 16.33 -15.89
CA ASN A 228 -5.51 16.41 -15.12
C ASN A 228 -5.39 17.41 -13.98
N ILE A 229 -6.51 17.67 -13.30
CA ILE A 229 -6.62 18.65 -12.22
C ILE A 229 -7.10 17.90 -10.96
N PRO A 230 -6.46 18.05 -9.79
CA PRO A 230 -7.02 17.53 -8.54
C PRO A 230 -8.38 18.17 -8.27
N ALA A 231 -9.37 17.37 -7.85
CA ALA A 231 -10.68 17.90 -7.51
C ALA A 231 -10.61 18.78 -6.25
N GLU A 232 -11.36 19.88 -6.28
CA GLU A 232 -11.61 20.82 -5.18
C GLU A 232 -13.00 20.62 -4.59
#